data_AF-A0A3S9P8C0-F1
#
_entry.id   AF-A0A3S9P8C0-F1
#
_cell.length_a   1.000
_cell.length_b   1.000
_cell.length_c   1.000
_cell.angle_alpha   90.00
_cell.angle_beta   90.00
_cell.angle_gamma   90.00
#
_symmetry.space_group_name_H-M   'P 1'
#
loop_
_entity.id
_entity.type
_entity.pdbx_description
1 polymer ?
#
loop_
_entity_poly.entity_id
_entity_poly.type
_entity_poly.pdbx_seq_one_letter_code
_entity_poly.pdbx_strand_id
1 'polypeptide(L)'
;MKKKLIVLGVIVGSVYVLFMIIFYFSFESIQETPAYHQALKEIKLSTLIHKRVGDITGVDKWDSEGKVEIENNSTEGKAYFVIPIQGEKDSVHVSISLFENEHGNWIVENMKVLD
;
A
#
# COMPACT_ATOMS: atom_id res chain seq x y z
N MET A 1 -12.82 43.78 13.21
CA MET A 1 -11.80 42.71 13.36
C MET A 1 -12.40 41.31 13.48
N LYS A 2 -13.48 41.10 14.26
CA LYS A 2 -14.13 39.78 14.43
C LYS A 2 -14.57 39.08 13.13
N LYS A 3 -15.13 39.81 12.15
CA LYS A 3 -15.52 39.24 10.84
C LYS A 3 -14.32 38.70 10.04
N LYS A 4 -13.13 39.33 10.14
CA LYS A 4 -11.91 38.85 9.46
C LYS A 4 -11.38 37.56 10.10
N LEU A 5 -11.53 37.41 11.42
CA LEU A 5 -11.16 36.19 12.16
C LEU A 5 -12.07 35.00 11.83
N ILE A 6 -13.38 35.23 11.69
CA ILE A 6 -14.34 34.17 11.30
C ILE A 6 -14.05 33.68 9.88
N VAL A 7 -13.83 34.60 8.94
CA VAL A 7 -13.50 34.23 7.55
C VAL A 7 -12.17 33.47 7.47
N LEU A 8 -11.17 33.86 8.25
CA LEU A 8 -9.89 33.14 8.31
C LEU A 8 -10.05 31.73 8.87
N GLY A 9 -10.86 31.56 9.93
CA GLY A 9 -11.17 30.24 10.50
C GLY A 9 -11.86 29.30 9.52
N VAL A 10 -12.80 29.82 8.72
CA VAL A 10 -13.46 29.05 7.66
C VAL A 10 -12.48 28.62 6.58
N ILE A 11 -11.58 29.52 6.14
CA ILE A 11 -10.59 29.18 5.10
C ILE A 11 -9.63 28.10 5.60
N VAL A 12 -9.07 28.25 6.81
CA VAL A 12 -8.15 27.26 7.39
C VAL A 12 -8.85 25.91 7.61
N GLY A 13 -10.09 25.93 8.11
CA GLY A 13 -10.90 24.71 8.27
C GLY A 13 -11.17 24.01 6.94
N SER A 14 -11.55 24.75 5.90
CA SER A 14 -11.79 24.19 4.57
C SER A 14 -10.53 23.61 3.94
N VAL A 15 -9.37 24.27 4.08
CA VAL A 15 -8.08 23.75 3.60
C VAL A 15 -7.70 22.47 4.34
N TYR A 16 -7.90 22.42 5.66
CA TYR A 16 -7.63 21.22 6.45
C TYR A 16 -8.50 20.03 6.03
N VAL A 17 -9.80 20.25 5.84
CA VAL A 17 -10.72 19.19 5.37
C VAL A 17 -10.34 18.73 3.96
N LEU A 18 -10.04 19.66 3.05
CA LEU A 18 -9.61 19.31 1.70
C LEU A 18 -8.31 18.49 1.70
N PHE A 19 -7.35 18.87 2.54
CA PHE A 19 -6.09 18.14 2.71
C PHE A 19 -6.32 16.72 3.22
N MET A 20 -7.16 16.54 4.25
CA MET A 20 -7.53 15.22 4.77
C MET A 20 -8.17 14.33 3.70
N ILE A 21 -9.05 14.89 2.86
CA ILE A 21 -9.72 14.16 1.78
C ILE A 21 -8.71 13.69 0.73
N ILE A 22 -7.77 14.55 0.31
CA ILE A 22 -6.76 14.20 -0.70
C ILE A 22 -5.87 13.06 -0.19
N PHE A 23 -5.41 13.14 1.06
CA PHE A 23 -4.59 12.09 1.67
C PHE A 23 -5.36 10.78 1.81
N TYR A 24 -6.63 10.83 2.21
CA TYR A 24 -7.48 9.64 2.31
C TYR A 24 -7.60 8.90 0.97
N PHE A 25 -7.89 9.62 -0.11
CA PHE A 25 -8.05 9.01 -1.44
C PHE A 25 -6.74 8.48 -2.03
N SER A 26 -5.59 9.12 -1.77
CA SER A 26 -4.30 8.61 -2.26
C SER A 26 -3.92 7.27 -1.63
N PHE A 27 -4.19 7.07 -0.34
CA PHE A 27 -3.90 5.83 0.39
C PHE A 27 -4.84 4.67 0.01
N GLU A 28 -6.15 4.91 -0.14
CA GLU A 28 -7.08 3.86 -0.60
C GLU A 28 -6.70 3.33 -1.99
N SER A 29 -6.20 4.20 -2.88
CA SER A 29 -5.98 3.82 -4.29
C SER A 29 -4.96 2.69 -4.49
N ILE A 30 -3.94 2.60 -3.62
CA ILE A 30 -2.86 1.61 -3.75
C ILE A 30 -3.35 0.23 -3.30
N GLN A 31 -4.13 0.19 -2.21
CA GLN A 31 -4.64 -1.05 -1.62
C GLN A 31 -5.75 -1.71 -2.45
N GLU A 32 -6.47 -0.92 -3.25
CA GLU A 32 -7.49 -1.41 -4.17
C GLU A 32 -6.92 -1.96 -5.49
N THR A 33 -5.60 -1.87 -5.71
CA THR A 33 -5.00 -2.34 -6.96
C THR A 33 -4.98 -3.88 -7.05
N PRO A 34 -5.17 -4.46 -8.25
CA PRO A 34 -4.98 -5.90 -8.48
C PRO A 34 -3.58 -6.39 -8.10
N ALA A 35 -2.57 -5.54 -8.29
CA ALA A 35 -1.18 -5.81 -7.91
C ALA A 35 -1.03 -6.03 -6.39
N TYR A 36 -1.66 -5.18 -5.57
CA TYR A 36 -1.61 -5.29 -4.11
C TYR A 36 -2.33 -6.56 -3.62
N HIS A 37 -3.47 -6.89 -4.21
CA HIS A 37 -4.20 -8.13 -3.89
C HIS A 37 -3.37 -9.38 -4.21
N GLN A 38 -2.70 -9.38 -5.37
CA GLN A 38 -1.81 -10.46 -5.75
C GLN A 38 -0.60 -10.54 -4.81
N ALA A 39 -0.01 -9.41 -4.42
CA ALA A 39 1.08 -9.36 -3.44
C ALA A 39 0.68 -10.00 -2.11
N LEU A 40 -0.49 -9.66 -1.56
CA LEU A 40 -0.99 -10.24 -0.31
C LEU A 40 -1.24 -11.74 -0.42
N LYS A 41 -1.73 -12.21 -1.56
CA LYS A 41 -1.95 -13.64 -1.80
C LYS A 41 -0.63 -14.41 -1.74
N GLU A 42 0.40 -13.90 -2.40
CA GLU A 42 1.72 -14.54 -2.45
C GLU A 42 2.42 -14.51 -1.08
N ILE A 43 2.27 -13.42 -0.33
CA ILE A 43 2.73 -13.33 1.05
C ILE A 43 2.09 -14.38 1.94
N LYS A 44 0.76 -14.56 1.85
CA LYS A 44 0.02 -15.54 2.64
C LYS A 44 0.36 -16.99 2.30
N LEU A 45 0.87 -17.26 1.11
CA LEU A 45 1.27 -18.60 0.67
C LEU A 45 2.77 -18.87 0.92
N SER A 46 3.56 -17.84 1.24
CA SER A 46 5.00 -17.94 1.38
C SER A 46 5.41 -18.70 2.65
N THR A 47 5.98 -19.89 2.45
CA THR A 47 6.53 -20.71 3.55
C THR A 47 7.67 -20.01 4.30
N LEU A 48 8.43 -19.14 3.63
CA LEU A 48 9.47 -18.32 4.24
C LEU A 48 8.89 -17.37 5.30
N ILE A 49 7.76 -16.73 4.98
CA ILE A 49 7.11 -15.76 5.86
C ILE A 49 6.48 -16.50 7.05
N HIS A 50 5.73 -17.57 6.80
CA HIS A 50 5.17 -18.42 7.85
C HIS A 50 6.24 -18.98 8.81
N LYS A 51 7.44 -19.30 8.28
CA LYS A 51 8.55 -19.73 9.13
C LYS A 51 9.05 -18.61 10.05
N ARG A 52 9.02 -17.36 9.60
CA ARG A 52 9.50 -16.19 10.35
C ARG A 52 8.48 -15.70 11.38
N VAL A 53 7.24 -15.50 10.98
CA VAL A 53 6.20 -14.88 11.83
C VAL A 53 5.20 -15.86 12.43
N GLY A 54 5.20 -17.14 12.01
CA GLY A 54 4.14 -18.09 12.35
C GLY A 54 2.89 -17.85 11.51
N ASP A 55 1.73 -18.27 12.01
CA ASP A 55 0.46 -17.99 11.34
C ASP A 55 0.23 -16.48 11.28
N ILE A 56 -0.19 -15.98 10.11
CA ILE A 56 -0.43 -14.56 9.89
C ILE A 56 -1.74 -14.17 10.57
N THR A 57 -1.65 -13.30 11.58
CA THR A 57 -2.78 -12.82 12.38
C THR A 57 -3.30 -11.47 11.90
N GLY A 58 -2.46 -10.69 11.20
CA GLY A 58 -2.82 -9.36 10.73
C GLY A 58 -1.94 -8.86 9.59
N VAL A 59 -2.49 -7.90 8.84
CA VAL A 59 -1.77 -7.11 7.84
C VAL A 59 -2.11 -5.65 8.14
N ASP A 60 -1.10 -4.85 8.47
CA ASP A 60 -1.33 -3.43 8.71
C ASP A 60 -1.38 -2.71 7.37
N LYS A 61 -2.60 -2.37 6.97
CA LYS A 61 -2.87 -1.68 5.71
C LYS A 61 -2.44 -0.21 5.75
N TRP A 62 -2.46 0.42 6.93
CA TRP A 62 -2.19 1.85 7.06
C TRP A 62 -0.70 2.18 6.95
N ASP A 63 0.14 1.23 7.38
CA ASP A 63 1.59 1.32 7.30
C ASP A 63 2.15 0.59 6.05
N SER A 64 1.26 0.08 5.19
CA SER A 64 1.64 -0.43 3.87
C SER A 64 2.00 0.72 2.94
N GLU A 65 3.25 0.74 2.49
CA GLU A 65 3.72 1.66 1.47
C GLU A 65 3.79 0.97 0.12
N GLY A 66 3.57 1.72 -0.96
CA GLY A 66 3.75 1.16 -2.29
C GLY A 66 3.67 2.19 -3.39
N LYS A 67 4.09 1.76 -4.57
CA LYS A 67 3.92 2.50 -5.81
C LYS A 67 3.58 1.53 -6.93
N VAL A 68 2.69 1.98 -7.80
CA VAL A 68 2.37 1.28 -9.05
C VAL A 68 2.78 2.23 -10.17
N GLU A 69 3.72 1.80 -10.99
CA GLU A 69 4.21 2.51 -12.16
C GLU A 69 3.67 1.79 -13.40
N ILE A 70 2.80 2.46 -14.15
CA ILE A 70 2.33 1.99 -15.45
C ILE A 70 2.99 2.90 -16.47
N GLU A 71 3.90 2.35 -17.26
CA GLU A 71 4.60 3.14 -18.27
C GLU A 71 3.65 3.46 -19.42
N ASN A 72 3.40 4.75 -19.68
CA ASN A 72 2.54 5.17 -20.78
C ASN A 72 3.16 4.68 -22.11
N ASN A 73 2.42 3.83 -22.83
CA ASN A 73 2.79 3.06 -24.04
C ASN A 73 3.45 1.69 -23.83
N SER A 74 3.45 1.14 -22.62
CA SER A 74 3.78 -0.27 -22.39
C SER A 74 2.57 -1.02 -21.82
N THR A 75 2.43 -2.30 -22.18
CA THR A 75 1.56 -3.25 -21.45
C THR A 75 2.19 -3.73 -20.15
N GLU A 76 3.42 -3.30 -19.85
CA GLU A 76 4.17 -3.69 -18.65
C GLU A 76 3.92 -2.69 -17.52
N GLY A 77 3.06 -3.07 -16.58
CA GLY A 77 2.96 -2.44 -15.27
C GLY A 77 4.04 -2.97 -14.32
N LYS A 78 4.58 -2.10 -13.46
CA LYS A 78 5.46 -2.49 -12.34
C LYS A 78 4.84 -2.03 -11.04
N ALA A 79 4.86 -2.88 -10.03
CA ALA A 79 4.37 -2.56 -8.71
C ALA A 79 5.41 -2.92 -7.67
N TYR A 80 5.55 -2.06 -6.68
CA TYR A 80 6.43 -2.26 -5.53
C TYR A 80 5.64 -1.97 -4.27
N PHE A 81 5.69 -2.89 -3.32
CA PHE A 81 5.02 -2.75 -2.03
C PHE A 81 5.97 -3.12 -0.88
N VAL A 82 5.83 -2.41 0.24
CA VAL A 82 6.36 -2.78 1.54
C VAL A 82 5.16 -2.97 2.46
N ILE A 83 4.90 -4.21 2.84
CA ILE A 83 3.68 -4.59 3.55
C ILE A 83 4.06 -5.09 4.95
N PRO A 84 3.59 -4.43 6.03
CA PRO A 84 3.74 -4.91 7.39
C PRO A 84 2.85 -6.13 7.64
N ILE A 85 3.47 -7.22 8.08
CA ILE A 85 2.81 -8.50 8.40
C ILE A 85 2.98 -8.79 9.88
N GLN A 86 1.86 -9.03 10.54
CA GLN A 86 1.82 -9.49 11.93
C GLN A 86 1.50 -10.98 11.93
N GLY A 87 2.34 -11.76 12.61
CA GLY A 87 2.05 -13.16 12.89
C GLY A 87 2.12 -13.46 14.39
N GLU A 88 1.86 -14.71 14.74
CA GLU A 88 1.84 -15.16 16.14
C GLU A 88 3.16 -14.96 16.88
N LYS A 89 4.30 -15.06 16.18
CA LYS A 89 5.63 -15.05 16.78
C LYS A 89 6.32 -13.70 16.72
N ASP A 90 6.11 -12.98 15.62
CA ASP A 90 6.87 -11.76 15.30
C ASP A 90 6.08 -10.90 14.30
N SER A 91 6.53 -9.66 14.11
CA SER A 91 6.03 -8.75 13.08
C SER A 91 7.17 -8.36 12.16
N VAL A 92 6.95 -8.41 10.84
CA VAL A 92 8.00 -8.11 9.84
C VAL A 92 7.44 -7.26 8.71
N HIS A 93 8.31 -6.54 8.01
CA HIS A 93 7.95 -5.86 6.77
C HIS A 93 8.33 -6.73 5.59
N VAL A 94 7.43 -6.87 4.62
CA VAL A 94 7.68 -7.67 3.41
C VAL A 94 7.75 -6.74 2.21
N SER A 95 8.94 -6.66 1.62
CA SER A 95 9.17 -5.98 0.35
C SER A 95 8.86 -6.93 -0.79
N ILE A 96 7.96 -6.56 -1.69
CA ILE A 96 7.58 -7.37 -2.84
C ILE A 96 7.46 -6.51 -4.10
N SER A 97 8.08 -6.97 -5.19
CA SER A 97 7.94 -6.38 -6.52
C SER A 97 7.18 -7.32 -7.44
N LEU A 98 6.29 -6.74 -8.25
CA LEU A 98 5.49 -7.44 -9.24
C LEU A 98 5.60 -6.73 -10.59
N PHE A 99 5.46 -7.49 -11.66
CA PHE A 99 5.25 -6.97 -13.00
C PHE A 99 3.96 -7.53 -13.59
N GLU A 100 3.29 -6.73 -14.41
CA GLU A 100 2.14 -7.15 -15.19
C GLU A 100 2.63 -7.76 -16.51
N ASN A 101 2.16 -8.97 -16.82
CA ASN A 101 2.46 -9.62 -18.09
C ASN A 101 1.51 -9.17 -19.21
N GLU A 102 1.77 -9.60 -20.45
CA GLU A 102 0.96 -9.29 -21.63
C GLU A 102 -0.53 -9.72 -21.53
N HIS A 103 -0.86 -10.58 -20.54
CA HIS A 103 -2.22 -11.05 -20.27
C HIS A 103 -2.90 -10.28 -19.12
N GLY A 104 -2.29 -9.22 -18.58
CA GLY A 104 -2.81 -8.45 -17.46
C GLY A 104 -2.71 -9.16 -16.11
N ASN A 105 -1.88 -10.20 -16.00
CA ASN A 105 -1.64 -10.89 -14.73
C ASN A 105 -0.40 -10.35 -14.04
N TRP A 106 -0.53 -10.10 -12.74
CA TRP A 106 0.58 -9.67 -11.90
C TRP A 106 1.40 -10.88 -11.45
N ILE A 107 2.71 -10.85 -11.74
CA ILE A 107 3.67 -11.90 -11.41
C ILE A 107 4.70 -11.32 -10.45
N VAL A 108 5.02 -12.07 -9.40
CA VAL A 108 6.07 -11.69 -8.45
C VAL A 108 7.43 -11.79 -9.12
N GLU A 109 8.15 -10.68 -9.13
CA GLU A 109 9.53 -10.61 -9.57
C GLU A 109 10.48 -10.89 -8.41
N ASN A 110 10.24 -10.27 -7.25
CA ASN A 110 11.07 -10.43 -6.06
C ASN A 110 10.24 -10.29 -4.78
N MET A 111 10.61 -11.05 -3.75
CA MET A 111 9.99 -10.99 -2.43
C MET A 111 11.08 -11.16 -1.35
N LYS A 112 11.12 -10.23 -0.40
CA LYS A 112 12.11 -10.21 0.68
C LYS A 112 11.49 -9.78 2.00
N VAL A 113 11.86 -10.46 3.08
CA VAL A 113 11.57 -10.03 4.45
C VAL A 113 12.61 -9.00 4.87
N LEU A 114 12.15 -7.86 5.38
CA LEU A 114 12.95 -6.80 5.97
C LEU A 114 12.89 -6.96 7.50
N ASP A 115 14.05 -6.82 8.15
CA ASP A 115 14.20 -6.82 9.61
C ASP A 115 13.95 -5.43 10.20
#